data_AF-A0A4Q3N5F4-F1
#
_entry.id   AF-A0A4Q3N5F4-F1
#
_cell.length_a   1.000
_cell.length_b   1.000
_cell.length_c   1.000
_cell.angle_alpha   90.00
_cell.angle_beta   90.00
_cell.angle_gamma   90.00
#
_symmetry.space_group_name_H-M   'P 1'
#
loop_
_entity.id
_entity.type
_entity.pdbx_description
1 polymer ?
#
loop_
_entity_poly.entity_id
_entity_poly.type
_entity_poly.pdbx_seq_one_letter_code
_entity_poly.pdbx_strand_id
1 'polypeptide(L)'
;AFAAVIALMQNAMPMAFIGFAGGFAAPVLVSTGQGNHVGLFSYYLLLGVAIAAIAWARAWRPLNLLGFFATFGVATVWGVLKYQPAQLASTQPFLIAFFLVYVAASVLYALRHDLSAKKAVDATLVFGVPLVAFSLQAGLVRHIEFATAFSSLALGAFYLVLGWWLARRQAGQHQASRWLAECFAALGLGFVTLAVPLALDARWTSAVWAVEGAGVYWMGRRQGRWLARAAGLALQAFAALSFLSTVDRISAAAWPLANPSFIGAAMLAGAALAISWWSREKEEAQGQSRLAVGFGKIEHGLSPLLFWIGFLWLQFALRGEAGRLTTDAQGDLVPVLNEHLRTHLQLLAWVGSAFALHHLALPHRTWPWAIAATPAWTVMPVLLLEALHGAFTMDHVFVAGGWLVWPLLLAMHAVMLRRLDGGRPAPWWPWVHAGGVWLVVLLAGNAMVFAIGRAGLWQTAWATVILLVSGTLVLLLLARRRWFEGVGLRWPLDRFARAYLWLAAAPLALAVALGALLVAVASDGNARPLPYVPLLNPTDLSVAVALAACALWLVRLRESPLPVPPAMRLRGWLLALAAIVFVAINTVWLRVAHHFFGVAW
;
A
#
# COMPACT_ATOMS: atom_id res chain seq x y z
N ALA A 1 13.26 -62.36 0.65
CA ALA A 1 14.57 -62.46 1.33
C ALA A 1 15.60 -63.23 0.49
N PHE A 2 15.37 -64.50 0.15
CA PHE A 2 16.32 -65.35 -0.60
C PHE A 2 16.73 -64.78 -1.98
N ALA A 3 15.78 -64.24 -2.74
CA ALA A 3 16.06 -63.60 -4.04
C ALA A 3 16.89 -62.29 -3.93
N ALA A 4 16.75 -61.52 -2.85
CA ALA A 4 17.53 -60.31 -2.63
C ALA A 4 18.99 -60.62 -2.26
N VAL A 5 19.20 -61.70 -1.49
CA VAL A 5 20.54 -62.19 -1.12
C VAL A 5 21.28 -62.75 -2.34
N ILE A 6 20.61 -63.54 -3.19
CA ILE A 6 21.20 -64.04 -4.46
C ILE A 6 21.47 -62.90 -5.44
N ALA A 7 20.57 -61.91 -5.57
CA ALA A 7 20.77 -60.75 -6.44
C ALA A 7 21.93 -59.84 -5.98
N LEU A 8 22.16 -59.71 -4.67
CA LEU A 8 23.32 -59.02 -4.09
C LEU A 8 24.62 -59.74 -4.45
N MET A 9 24.64 -61.08 -4.36
CA MET A 9 25.81 -61.91 -4.70
C MET A 9 26.11 -61.95 -6.21
N GLN A 10 25.10 -61.86 -7.07
CA GLN A 10 25.27 -61.93 -8.53
C GLN A 10 25.31 -60.57 -9.26
N ASN A 11 25.18 -59.44 -8.54
CA ASN A 11 25.18 -58.10 -9.14
C ASN A 11 24.08 -57.89 -10.22
N ALA A 12 22.92 -58.53 -10.03
CA ALA A 12 21.82 -58.51 -10.99
C ALA A 12 20.71 -57.54 -10.56
N MET A 13 20.88 -56.24 -10.88
CA MET A 13 19.89 -55.18 -10.60
C MET A 13 18.45 -55.53 -11.08
N PRO A 14 18.22 -56.15 -12.26
CA PRO A 14 16.87 -56.54 -12.69
C PRO A 14 16.21 -57.59 -11.79
N MET A 15 16.99 -58.54 -11.23
CA MET A 15 16.47 -59.60 -10.37
C MET A 15 16.01 -59.05 -9.01
N ALA A 16 16.78 -58.10 -8.46
CA ALA A 16 16.38 -57.35 -7.27
C ALA A 16 15.13 -56.50 -7.54
N PHE A 17 15.06 -55.80 -8.67
CA PHE A 17 13.91 -54.98 -9.04
C PHE A 17 12.62 -55.81 -9.12
N ILE A 18 12.64 -56.96 -9.81
CA ILE A 18 11.47 -57.86 -9.91
C ILE A 18 11.09 -58.41 -8.53
N GLY A 19 12.08 -58.83 -7.72
CA GLY A 19 11.84 -59.34 -6.38
C GLY A 19 11.19 -58.32 -5.45
N PHE A 20 11.66 -57.07 -5.46
CA PHE A 20 11.06 -55.98 -4.67
C PHE A 20 9.72 -55.51 -5.25
N ALA A 21 9.55 -55.49 -6.57
CA ALA A 21 8.28 -55.14 -7.21
C ALA A 21 7.19 -56.16 -6.82
N GLY A 22 7.50 -57.46 -6.88
CA GLY A 22 6.62 -58.51 -6.36
C GLY A 22 6.39 -58.39 -4.86
N GLY A 23 7.44 -58.04 -4.10
CA GLY A 23 7.37 -57.79 -2.66
C GLY A 23 6.38 -56.69 -2.29
N PHE A 24 6.36 -55.58 -3.02
CA PHE A 24 5.39 -54.50 -2.83
C PHE A 24 3.99 -54.83 -3.40
N ALA A 25 3.88 -55.67 -4.43
CA ALA A 25 2.59 -56.05 -4.99
C ALA A 25 1.83 -57.07 -4.12
N ALA A 26 2.55 -57.95 -3.42
CA ALA A 26 1.95 -59.09 -2.69
C ALA A 26 0.86 -58.68 -1.66
N PRO A 27 1.05 -57.68 -0.79
CA PRO A 27 0.00 -57.28 0.16
C PRO A 27 -1.23 -56.70 -0.51
N VAL A 28 -1.07 -56.00 -1.64
CA VAL A 28 -2.18 -55.40 -2.40
C VAL A 28 -3.01 -56.48 -3.08
N LEU A 29 -2.36 -57.50 -3.64
CA LEU A 29 -3.00 -58.62 -4.35
C LEU A 29 -3.69 -59.62 -3.40
N VAL A 30 -3.17 -59.79 -2.18
CA VAL A 30 -3.68 -60.74 -1.18
C VAL A 30 -4.64 -60.07 -0.17
N SER A 31 -4.81 -58.75 -0.24
CA SER A 31 -5.62 -58.00 0.73
C SER A 31 -7.08 -58.45 0.77
N THR A 32 -7.52 -58.92 1.93
CA THR A 32 -8.90 -59.32 2.23
C THR A 32 -9.79 -58.15 2.69
N GLY A 33 -9.32 -56.90 2.56
CA GLY A 33 -10.08 -55.71 2.94
C GLY A 33 -10.13 -55.37 4.44
N GLN A 34 -9.55 -56.21 5.31
CA GLN A 34 -9.57 -56.17 6.78
C GLN A 34 -8.99 -54.90 7.48
N GLY A 35 -8.64 -53.85 6.74
CA GLY A 35 -8.41 -52.51 7.32
C GLY A 35 -7.19 -52.30 8.23
N ASN A 36 -6.31 -53.30 8.43
CA ASN A 36 -5.13 -53.15 9.29
C ASN A 36 -3.96 -52.41 8.58
N HIS A 37 -3.94 -51.08 8.71
CA HIS A 37 -2.90 -50.22 8.15
C HIS A 37 -1.55 -50.35 8.83
N VAL A 38 -1.52 -50.68 10.13
CA VAL A 38 -0.27 -50.84 10.90
C VAL A 38 0.54 -52.01 10.34
N GLY A 39 -0.12 -53.14 10.04
CA GLY A 39 0.54 -54.30 9.43
C GLY A 39 1.07 -53.98 8.03
N LEU A 40 0.26 -53.33 7.19
CA LEU A 40 0.64 -52.92 5.84
C LEU A 40 1.86 -51.98 5.87
N PHE A 41 1.81 -50.91 6.67
CA PHE A 41 2.90 -49.94 6.74
C PHE A 41 4.17 -50.51 7.38
N SER A 42 4.06 -51.40 8.36
CA SER A 42 5.22 -52.10 8.92
C SER A 42 5.94 -52.96 7.88
N TYR A 43 5.18 -53.68 7.05
CA TYR A 43 5.74 -54.50 5.98
C TYR A 43 6.44 -53.64 4.91
N TYR A 44 5.81 -52.53 4.50
CA TYR A 44 6.43 -51.58 3.55
C TYR A 44 7.66 -50.89 4.14
N LEU A 45 7.66 -50.60 5.45
CA LEU A 45 8.81 -50.00 6.13
C LEU A 45 10.01 -50.95 6.10
N LEU A 46 9.78 -52.24 6.37
CA LEU A 46 10.82 -53.26 6.33
C LEU A 46 11.42 -53.40 4.91
N LEU A 47 10.58 -53.40 3.88
CA LEU A 47 11.02 -53.37 2.48
C LEU A 47 11.80 -52.09 2.16
N GLY A 48 11.33 -50.93 2.63
CA GLY A 48 11.99 -49.64 2.45
C GLY A 48 13.38 -49.58 3.10
N VAL A 49 13.51 -50.08 4.33
CA VAL A 49 14.80 -50.20 5.04
C VAL A 49 15.74 -51.15 4.29
N ALA A 50 15.24 -52.28 3.78
CA ALA A 50 16.04 -53.20 2.98
C ALA A 50 16.55 -52.54 1.69
N ILE A 51 15.71 -51.77 1.00
CA ILE A 51 16.10 -50.99 -0.18
C ILE A 51 17.14 -49.92 0.19
N ALA A 52 16.94 -49.19 1.29
CA ALA A 52 17.89 -48.19 1.77
C ALA A 52 19.26 -48.79 2.15
N ALA A 53 19.27 -49.97 2.77
CA ALA A 53 20.49 -50.72 3.09
C ALA A 53 21.23 -51.19 1.82
N ILE A 54 20.49 -51.67 0.81
CA ILE A 54 21.06 -52.02 -0.50
C ILE A 54 21.61 -50.76 -1.19
N ALA A 55 20.88 -49.65 -1.13
CA ALA A 55 21.30 -48.37 -1.70
C ALA A 55 22.57 -47.82 -1.03
N TRP A 56 22.77 -48.11 0.27
CA TRP A 56 24.01 -47.78 0.95
C TRP A 56 25.20 -48.58 0.41
N ALA A 57 24.99 -49.84 0.00
CA ALA A 57 26.04 -50.72 -0.53
C ALA A 57 26.27 -50.54 -2.04
N ARG A 58 25.21 -50.27 -2.82
CA ARG A 58 25.26 -50.15 -4.29
C ARG A 58 24.27 -49.12 -4.81
N ALA A 59 24.73 -48.29 -5.74
CA ALA A 59 24.02 -47.14 -6.29
C ALA A 59 22.88 -47.45 -7.29
N TRP A 60 21.95 -48.36 -6.98
CA TRP A 60 20.88 -48.75 -7.91
C TRP A 60 19.65 -47.82 -7.85
N ARG A 61 19.70 -46.73 -8.64
CA ARG A 61 18.63 -45.73 -8.77
C ARG A 61 17.21 -46.31 -8.97
N PRO A 62 16.96 -47.26 -9.89
CA PRO A 62 15.61 -47.76 -10.14
C PRO A 62 14.97 -48.42 -8.91
N LEU A 63 15.79 -49.03 -8.03
CA LEU A 63 15.29 -49.71 -6.84
C LEU A 63 14.78 -48.72 -5.78
N ASN A 64 15.49 -47.61 -5.59
CA ASN A 64 15.04 -46.53 -4.69
C ASN A 64 13.76 -45.85 -5.20
N LEU A 65 13.66 -45.61 -6.50
CA LEU A 65 12.44 -45.04 -7.10
C LEU A 65 11.25 -45.99 -6.97
N LEU A 66 11.45 -47.28 -7.24
CA LEU A 66 10.42 -48.31 -7.04
C LEU A 66 9.90 -48.30 -5.60
N GLY A 67 10.82 -48.32 -4.62
CA GLY A 67 10.45 -48.27 -3.21
C GLY A 67 9.69 -46.99 -2.87
N PHE A 68 10.18 -45.84 -3.32
CA PHE A 68 9.56 -44.54 -3.09
C PHE A 68 8.13 -44.49 -3.63
N PHE A 69 7.93 -44.82 -4.92
CA PHE A 69 6.61 -44.79 -5.53
C PHE A 69 5.66 -45.84 -4.94
N ALA A 70 6.15 -47.05 -4.62
CA ALA A 70 5.33 -48.07 -3.99
C ALA A 70 4.87 -47.63 -2.58
N THR A 71 5.80 -47.14 -1.75
CA THR A 71 5.53 -46.77 -0.36
C THR A 71 4.63 -45.54 -0.27
N PHE A 72 5.01 -44.45 -0.93
CA PHE A 72 4.23 -43.23 -0.89
C PHE A 72 2.95 -43.34 -1.72
N GLY A 73 2.92 -44.13 -2.80
CA GLY A 73 1.71 -44.41 -3.56
C GLY A 73 0.65 -45.11 -2.71
N VAL A 74 1.04 -46.18 -2.01
CA VAL A 74 0.11 -46.90 -1.11
C VAL A 74 -0.29 -46.05 0.09
N ALA A 75 0.65 -45.31 0.69
CA ALA A 75 0.34 -44.37 1.76
C ALA A 75 -0.67 -43.28 1.31
N THR A 76 -0.55 -42.80 0.08
CA THR A 76 -1.47 -41.81 -0.50
C THR A 76 -2.85 -42.41 -0.78
N VAL A 77 -2.92 -43.56 -1.45
CA VAL A 77 -4.20 -44.24 -1.74
C VAL A 77 -4.94 -44.56 -0.44
N TRP A 78 -4.24 -45.08 0.56
CA TRP A 78 -4.82 -45.33 1.87
C TRP A 78 -5.21 -44.03 2.60
N GLY A 79 -4.34 -43.03 2.57
CA GLY A 79 -4.55 -41.73 3.21
C GLY A 79 -5.76 -40.96 2.66
N VAL A 80 -6.06 -41.09 1.37
CA VAL A 80 -7.22 -40.44 0.74
C VAL A 80 -8.50 -41.24 0.95
N LEU A 81 -8.44 -42.58 0.83
CA LEU A 81 -9.64 -43.42 0.78
C LEU A 81 -10.08 -43.97 2.14
N LYS A 82 -9.18 -44.13 3.11
CA LYS A 82 -9.44 -44.88 4.36
C LYS A 82 -9.04 -44.17 5.65
N TYR A 83 -8.34 -43.03 5.58
CA TYR A 83 -7.87 -42.34 6.77
C TYR A 83 -9.01 -41.77 7.62
N GLN A 84 -8.90 -41.94 8.93
CA GLN A 84 -9.74 -41.30 9.92
C GLN A 84 -8.88 -40.55 10.95
N PRO A 85 -9.29 -39.35 11.41
CA PRO A 85 -8.51 -38.56 12.38
C PRO A 85 -8.11 -39.32 13.64
N ALA A 86 -8.94 -40.27 14.12
CA ALA A 86 -8.65 -41.10 15.28
C ALA A 86 -7.40 -42.00 15.11
N GLN A 87 -6.97 -42.26 13.87
CA GLN A 87 -5.83 -43.12 13.57
C GLN A 87 -4.51 -42.36 13.49
N LEU A 88 -4.52 -41.02 13.67
CA LEU A 88 -3.34 -40.16 13.56
C LEU A 88 -2.13 -40.68 14.35
N ALA A 89 -2.34 -41.07 15.62
CA ALA A 89 -1.27 -41.56 16.49
C ALA A 89 -0.60 -42.83 15.96
N SER A 90 -1.35 -43.69 15.26
CA SER A 90 -0.85 -44.92 14.66
C SER A 90 -0.24 -44.72 13.27
N THR A 91 -0.63 -43.67 12.53
CA THR A 91 -0.18 -43.39 11.16
C THR A 91 1.03 -42.47 11.11
N GLN A 92 1.08 -41.45 11.97
CA GLN A 92 2.13 -40.42 12.03
C GLN A 92 3.55 -41.02 12.15
N PRO A 93 3.81 -42.03 13.01
CA PRO A 93 5.14 -42.61 13.14
C PRO A 93 5.62 -43.28 11.84
N PHE A 94 4.72 -43.93 11.10
CA PHE A 94 5.07 -44.55 9.82
C PHE A 94 5.42 -43.52 8.76
N LEU A 95 4.68 -42.41 8.66
CA LEU A 95 5.01 -41.34 7.72
C LEU A 95 6.39 -40.74 8.02
N ILE A 96 6.69 -40.48 9.30
CA ILE A 96 8.01 -40.01 9.74
C ILE A 96 9.08 -41.06 9.39
N ALA A 97 8.83 -42.35 9.67
CA ALA A 97 9.78 -43.41 9.40
C ALA A 97 10.06 -43.56 7.88
N PHE A 98 9.03 -43.56 7.04
CA PHE A 98 9.19 -43.57 5.58
C PHE A 98 10.01 -42.37 5.11
N PHE A 99 9.66 -41.17 5.57
CA PHE A 99 10.40 -39.95 5.28
C PHE A 99 11.88 -40.09 5.65
N LEU A 100 12.18 -40.49 6.89
CA LEU A 100 13.55 -40.64 7.37
C LEU A 100 14.34 -41.70 6.61
N VAL A 101 13.72 -42.83 6.25
CA VAL A 101 14.37 -43.90 5.48
C VAL A 101 14.82 -43.38 4.10
N TYR A 102 13.96 -42.67 3.38
CA TYR A 102 14.29 -42.18 2.04
C TYR A 102 15.23 -40.96 2.06
N VAL A 103 15.13 -40.08 3.08
CA VAL A 103 16.10 -39.00 3.30
C VAL A 103 17.47 -39.58 3.68
N ALA A 104 17.52 -40.54 4.60
CA ALA A 104 18.75 -41.22 4.98
C ALA A 104 19.38 -41.94 3.79
N ALA A 105 18.58 -42.62 2.96
CA ALA A 105 19.08 -43.22 1.72
C ALA A 105 19.74 -42.19 0.80
N SER A 106 19.15 -40.99 0.64
CA SER A 106 19.71 -39.92 -0.17
C SER A 106 21.00 -39.32 0.42
N VAL A 107 21.06 -39.14 1.73
CA VAL A 107 22.25 -38.62 2.43
C VAL A 107 23.39 -39.63 2.45
N LEU A 108 23.12 -40.89 2.81
CA LEU A 108 24.11 -41.97 2.84
C LEU A 108 24.69 -42.25 1.46
N TYR A 109 23.86 -42.16 0.42
CA TYR A 109 24.32 -42.25 -0.95
C TYR A 109 25.34 -41.16 -1.28
N ALA A 110 25.00 -39.89 -0.98
CA ALA A 110 25.86 -38.74 -1.27
C ALA A 110 27.16 -38.71 -0.46
N LEU A 111 27.19 -39.34 0.71
CA LEU A 111 28.38 -39.42 1.57
C LEU A 111 29.37 -40.53 1.17
N ARG A 112 28.94 -41.57 0.45
CA ARG A 112 29.75 -42.78 0.20
C ARG A 112 30.27 -42.91 -1.24
N HIS A 113 29.58 -42.35 -2.24
CA HIS A 113 29.91 -42.57 -3.65
C HIS A 113 30.44 -41.29 -4.29
N ASP A 114 31.68 -41.35 -4.79
CA ASP A 114 32.39 -40.26 -5.47
C ASP A 114 31.97 -40.15 -6.94
N LEU A 115 30.67 -39.90 -7.17
CA LEU A 115 30.10 -39.76 -8.51
C LEU A 115 29.79 -38.30 -8.82
N SER A 116 29.98 -37.92 -10.09
CA SER A 116 29.71 -36.56 -10.56
C SER A 116 28.27 -36.13 -10.22
N ALA A 117 28.12 -34.88 -9.75
CA ALA A 117 26.87 -34.34 -9.21
C ALA A 117 25.64 -34.49 -10.14
N LYS A 118 25.85 -34.67 -11.45
CA LYS A 118 24.79 -34.90 -12.45
C LYS A 118 24.27 -36.34 -12.56
N LYS A 119 25.01 -37.34 -12.04
CA LYS A 119 24.63 -38.77 -12.08
C LYS A 119 24.33 -39.34 -10.69
N ALA A 120 24.81 -38.69 -9.64
CA ALA A 120 24.75 -39.18 -8.26
C ALA A 120 23.41 -38.86 -7.56
N VAL A 121 22.91 -37.63 -7.69
CA VAL A 121 21.79 -37.21 -6.86
C VAL A 121 20.48 -37.22 -7.65
N ASP A 122 19.60 -38.15 -7.31
CA ASP A 122 18.28 -38.25 -7.92
C ASP A 122 17.41 -37.08 -7.42
N ALA A 123 17.35 -36.00 -8.21
CA ALA A 123 16.54 -34.83 -7.89
C ALA A 123 15.10 -35.22 -7.54
N THR A 124 14.58 -36.29 -8.16
CA THR A 124 13.28 -36.89 -7.85
C THR A 124 13.13 -37.27 -6.37
N LEU A 125 14.15 -37.87 -5.75
CA LEU A 125 14.08 -38.28 -4.34
C LEU A 125 14.36 -37.09 -3.41
N VAL A 126 15.33 -36.26 -3.75
CA VAL A 126 15.69 -35.08 -2.94
C VAL A 126 14.53 -34.10 -2.81
N PHE A 127 13.81 -33.84 -3.90
CA PHE A 127 12.67 -32.92 -3.91
C PHE A 127 11.32 -33.63 -3.73
N GLY A 128 11.17 -34.86 -4.22
CA GLY A 128 9.90 -35.59 -4.18
C GLY A 128 9.54 -36.13 -2.79
N VAL A 129 10.52 -36.64 -2.04
CA VAL A 129 10.29 -37.14 -0.67
C VAL A 129 9.71 -36.05 0.25
N PRO A 130 10.33 -34.85 0.38
CA PRO A 130 9.75 -33.81 1.22
C PRO A 130 8.39 -33.34 0.72
N LEU A 131 8.21 -33.19 -0.60
CA LEU A 131 6.96 -32.69 -1.16
C LEU A 131 5.79 -33.64 -0.89
N VAL A 132 5.98 -34.94 -1.13
CA VAL A 132 4.94 -35.95 -0.91
C VAL A 132 4.70 -36.18 0.58
N ALA A 133 5.78 -36.27 1.38
CA ALA A 133 5.65 -36.43 2.84
C ALA A 133 4.92 -35.25 3.47
N PHE A 134 5.25 -34.01 3.09
CA PHE A 134 4.56 -32.82 3.57
C PHE A 134 3.09 -32.76 3.12
N SER A 135 2.80 -33.15 1.87
CA SER A 135 1.41 -33.19 1.36
C SER A 135 0.56 -34.18 2.15
N LEU A 136 1.08 -35.37 2.44
CA LEU A 136 0.41 -36.35 3.29
C LEU A 136 0.27 -35.85 4.72
N GLN A 137 1.33 -35.25 5.29
CA GLN A 137 1.30 -34.65 6.62
C GLN A 137 0.21 -33.58 6.73
N ALA A 138 0.13 -32.66 5.77
CA ALA A 138 -0.89 -31.62 5.71
C ALA A 138 -2.29 -32.24 5.63
N GLY A 139 -2.48 -33.33 4.89
CA GLY A 139 -3.73 -34.08 4.86
C GLY A 139 -4.10 -34.72 6.21
N LEU A 140 -3.12 -35.29 6.92
CA LEU A 140 -3.32 -35.94 8.22
C LEU A 140 -3.75 -34.94 9.30
N VAL A 141 -3.09 -33.78 9.36
CA VAL A 141 -3.26 -32.80 10.44
C VAL A 141 -4.16 -31.62 10.09
N ARG A 142 -4.83 -31.63 8.92
CA ARG A 142 -5.72 -30.54 8.46
C ARG A 142 -6.81 -30.12 9.45
N HIS A 143 -7.17 -30.99 10.39
CA HIS A 143 -8.22 -30.80 11.38
C HIS A 143 -7.72 -30.18 12.68
N ILE A 144 -6.40 -30.05 12.85
CA ILE A 144 -5.76 -29.49 14.05
C ILE A 144 -5.27 -28.09 13.71
N GLU A 145 -5.71 -27.10 14.48
CA GLU A 145 -5.32 -25.71 14.30
C GLU A 145 -3.79 -25.55 14.32
N PHE A 146 -3.24 -24.82 13.35
CA PHE A 146 -1.80 -24.56 13.15
C PHE A 146 -0.89 -25.79 12.93
N ALA A 147 -1.38 -27.03 13.03
CA ALA A 147 -0.52 -28.22 12.96
C ALA A 147 0.20 -28.36 11.62
N THR A 148 -0.44 -27.96 10.51
CA THR A 148 0.17 -27.94 9.17
C THR A 148 1.34 -26.96 9.12
N ALA A 149 1.19 -25.79 9.76
CA ALA A 149 2.23 -24.77 9.79
C ALA A 149 3.43 -25.20 10.66
N PHE A 150 3.16 -25.75 11.85
CA PHE A 150 4.21 -26.31 12.70
C PHE A 150 4.92 -27.49 12.03
N SER A 151 4.19 -28.31 11.27
CA SER A 151 4.79 -29.39 10.47
C SER A 151 5.72 -28.84 9.38
N SER A 152 5.31 -27.76 8.70
CA SER A 152 6.16 -27.07 7.71
C SER A 152 7.41 -26.50 8.37
N LEU A 153 7.26 -25.84 9.52
CA LEU A 153 8.37 -25.27 10.29
C LEU A 153 9.35 -26.35 10.77
N ALA A 154 8.84 -27.46 11.31
CA ALA A 154 9.65 -28.58 11.78
C ALA A 154 10.43 -29.22 10.62
N LEU A 155 9.78 -29.42 9.47
CA LEU A 155 10.43 -29.93 8.26
C LEU A 155 11.50 -28.95 7.74
N GLY A 156 11.21 -27.66 7.75
CA GLY A 156 12.15 -26.60 7.39
C GLY A 156 13.38 -26.58 8.29
N ALA A 157 13.18 -26.61 9.60
CA ALA A 157 14.26 -26.70 10.58
C ALA A 157 15.10 -27.97 10.41
N PHE A 158 14.46 -29.11 10.18
CA PHE A 158 15.14 -30.39 9.93
C PHE A 158 16.09 -30.29 8.71
N TYR A 159 15.61 -29.76 7.58
CA TYR A 159 16.45 -29.60 6.38
C TYR A 159 17.55 -28.54 6.55
N LEU A 160 17.30 -27.44 7.26
CA LEU A 160 18.33 -26.45 7.57
C LEU A 160 19.45 -27.04 8.45
N VAL A 161 19.08 -27.79 9.50
CA VAL A 161 20.06 -28.47 10.37
C VAL A 161 20.84 -29.51 9.58
N LEU A 162 20.18 -30.30 8.73
CA LEU A 162 20.83 -31.32 7.91
C LEU A 162 21.78 -30.71 6.86
N GLY A 163 21.35 -29.63 6.19
CA GLY A 163 22.17 -28.88 5.24
C GLY A 163 23.38 -28.22 5.90
N TRP A 164 23.18 -27.60 7.07
CA TRP A 164 24.26 -27.01 7.88
C TRP A 164 25.26 -28.07 8.35
N TRP A 165 24.77 -29.23 8.80
CA TRP A 165 25.61 -30.35 9.23
C TRP A 165 26.46 -30.89 8.08
N LEU A 166 25.88 -31.07 6.90
CA LEU A 166 26.60 -31.46 5.67
C LEU A 166 27.65 -30.41 5.29
N ALA A 167 27.29 -29.13 5.33
CA ALA A 167 28.20 -28.02 4.99
C ALA A 167 29.39 -27.92 5.96
N ARG A 168 29.16 -28.12 7.27
CA ARG A 168 30.22 -28.07 8.30
C ARG A 168 31.13 -29.28 8.28
N ARG A 169 30.60 -30.48 8.03
CA ARG A 169 31.40 -31.72 8.04
C ARG A 169 32.45 -31.79 6.94
N GLN A 170 32.24 -31.12 5.81
CA GLN A 170 33.08 -31.34 4.62
C GLN A 170 33.36 -30.05 3.83
N ALA A 171 33.88 -29.03 4.49
CA ALA A 171 34.24 -27.75 3.87
C ALA A 171 35.25 -27.83 2.69
N GLY A 172 35.74 -29.00 2.25
CA GLY A 172 36.86 -29.08 1.30
C GLY A 172 36.77 -30.02 0.08
N GLN A 173 36.09 -31.18 0.12
CA GLN A 173 36.54 -32.29 -0.76
C GLN A 173 35.55 -32.91 -1.77
N HIS A 174 34.21 -32.75 -1.66
CA HIS A 174 33.28 -33.42 -2.60
C HIS A 174 32.16 -32.50 -3.15
N GLN A 175 32.11 -32.34 -4.48
CA GLN A 175 31.16 -31.46 -5.18
C GLN A 175 29.68 -31.85 -4.98
N ALA A 176 29.39 -33.16 -4.85
CA ALA A 176 28.03 -33.66 -4.64
C ALA A 176 27.44 -33.28 -3.26
N SER A 177 28.27 -33.28 -2.21
CA SER A 177 27.84 -32.92 -0.85
C SER A 177 27.46 -31.44 -0.71
N ARG A 178 28.22 -30.55 -1.39
CA ARG A 178 27.92 -29.11 -1.44
C ARG A 178 26.61 -28.84 -2.15
N TRP A 179 26.39 -29.49 -3.30
CA TRP A 179 25.12 -29.39 -4.03
C TRP A 179 23.93 -29.84 -3.18
N LEU A 180 24.07 -30.97 -2.46
CA LEU A 180 23.01 -31.47 -1.59
C LEU A 180 22.76 -30.54 -0.39
N ALA A 181 23.81 -29.97 0.20
CA ALA A 181 23.68 -28.97 1.27
C ALA A 181 22.96 -27.70 0.78
N GLU A 182 23.25 -27.23 -0.44
CA GLU A 182 22.52 -26.12 -1.08
C GLU A 182 21.05 -26.46 -1.32
N CYS A 183 20.74 -27.68 -1.82
CA CYS A 183 19.37 -28.13 -2.00
C CYS A 183 18.61 -28.22 -0.68
N PHE A 184 19.21 -28.74 0.39
CA PHE A 184 18.58 -28.81 1.71
C PHE A 184 18.42 -27.44 2.35
N ALA A 185 19.38 -26.53 2.18
CA ALA A 185 19.21 -25.15 2.62
C ALA A 185 18.04 -24.48 1.89
N ALA A 186 17.92 -24.68 0.57
CA ALA A 186 16.82 -24.16 -0.23
C ALA A 186 15.45 -24.74 0.16
N LEU A 187 15.37 -26.07 0.37
CA LEU A 187 14.16 -26.74 0.86
C LEU A 187 13.78 -26.26 2.27
N GLY A 188 14.77 -26.18 3.16
CA GLY A 188 14.61 -25.71 4.53
C GLY A 188 14.03 -24.30 4.58
N LEU A 189 14.64 -23.38 3.82
CA LEU A 189 14.14 -22.01 3.70
C LEU A 189 12.73 -21.97 3.08
N GLY A 190 12.46 -22.77 2.04
CA GLY A 190 11.15 -22.85 1.40
C GLY A 190 10.04 -23.29 2.35
N PHE A 191 10.27 -24.32 3.18
CA PHE A 191 9.29 -24.78 4.16
C PHE A 191 9.12 -23.83 5.34
N VAL A 192 10.18 -23.11 5.76
CA VAL A 192 10.07 -22.05 6.76
C VAL A 192 9.19 -20.91 6.23
N THR A 193 9.43 -20.44 5.00
CA THR A 193 8.59 -19.41 4.36
C THR A 193 7.15 -19.89 4.17
N LEU A 194 6.93 -21.17 3.84
CA LEU A 194 5.59 -21.76 3.70
C LEU A 194 4.84 -21.88 5.04
N ALA A 195 5.54 -21.96 6.18
CA ALA A 195 4.89 -22.05 7.49
C ALA A 195 4.05 -20.79 7.80
N VAL A 196 4.48 -19.62 7.32
CA VAL A 196 3.78 -18.34 7.55
C VAL A 196 2.37 -18.31 6.94
N PRO A 197 2.16 -18.52 5.63
CA PRO A 197 0.82 -18.58 5.04
C PRO A 197 -0.07 -19.68 5.59
N LEU A 198 0.52 -20.73 6.15
CA LEU A 198 -0.23 -21.83 6.77
C LEU A 198 -0.66 -21.51 8.20
N ALA A 199 0.08 -20.65 8.92
CA ALA A 199 -0.22 -20.28 10.30
C ALA A 199 -1.04 -18.99 10.39
N LEU A 200 -0.81 -18.04 9.51
CA LEU A 200 -1.29 -16.67 9.68
C LEU A 200 -2.25 -16.26 8.56
N ASP A 201 -3.16 -15.36 8.92
CA ASP A 201 -4.04 -14.69 7.96
C ASP A 201 -3.25 -14.07 6.80
N ALA A 202 -3.90 -13.96 5.64
CA ALA A 202 -3.33 -13.36 4.44
C ALA A 202 -2.73 -11.95 4.65
N ARG A 203 -3.20 -11.19 5.66
CA ARG A 203 -2.61 -9.89 6.07
C ARG A 203 -1.16 -10.02 6.55
N TRP A 204 -0.88 -11.00 7.41
CA TRP A 204 0.46 -11.28 7.94
C TRP A 204 1.35 -11.97 6.90
N THR A 205 0.77 -12.86 6.12
CA THR A 205 1.46 -13.50 4.98
C THR A 205 1.95 -12.45 3.99
N SER A 206 1.11 -11.48 3.66
CA SER A 206 1.48 -10.35 2.81
C SER A 206 2.58 -9.49 3.42
N ALA A 207 2.59 -9.26 4.74
CA ALA A 207 3.68 -8.57 5.40
C ALA A 207 5.02 -9.31 5.23
N VAL A 208 5.02 -10.62 5.48
CA VAL A 208 6.23 -11.44 5.37
C VAL A 208 6.72 -11.50 3.92
N TRP A 209 5.84 -11.79 2.96
CA TRP A 209 6.20 -11.81 1.54
C TRP A 209 6.67 -10.44 1.05
N ALA A 210 6.12 -9.33 1.55
CA ALA A 210 6.60 -8.00 1.21
C ALA A 210 8.06 -7.77 1.65
N VAL A 211 8.41 -8.21 2.87
CA VAL A 211 9.76 -8.08 3.41
C VAL A 211 10.71 -9.05 2.71
N GLU A 212 10.31 -10.30 2.50
CA GLU A 212 11.09 -11.29 1.76
C GLU A 212 11.32 -10.85 0.31
N GLY A 213 10.30 -10.30 -0.37
CA GLY A 213 10.39 -9.79 -1.74
C GLY A 213 11.41 -8.67 -1.85
N ALA A 214 11.38 -7.70 -0.93
CA ALA A 214 12.39 -6.65 -0.84
C ALA A 214 13.79 -7.21 -0.55
N GLY A 215 13.92 -8.19 0.35
CA GLY A 215 15.20 -8.83 0.68
C GLY A 215 15.81 -9.59 -0.51
N VAL A 216 14.99 -10.39 -1.20
CA VAL A 216 15.37 -11.12 -2.42
C VAL A 216 15.76 -10.15 -3.53
N TYR A 217 15.03 -9.05 -3.69
CA TYR A 217 15.37 -7.99 -4.64
C TYR A 217 16.74 -7.35 -4.33
N TRP A 218 16.97 -6.97 -3.08
CA TRP A 218 18.22 -6.38 -2.62
C TRP A 218 19.42 -7.31 -2.82
N MET A 219 19.27 -8.59 -2.46
CA MET A 219 20.28 -9.62 -2.71
C MET A 219 20.52 -9.83 -4.20
N GLY A 220 19.46 -9.89 -5.00
CA GLY A 220 19.54 -10.02 -6.45
C GLY A 220 20.31 -8.88 -7.10
N ARG A 221 20.14 -7.65 -6.60
CA ARG A 221 20.90 -6.47 -7.02
C ARG A 221 22.37 -6.57 -6.63
N ARG A 222 22.68 -6.94 -5.38
CA ARG A 222 24.07 -7.12 -4.92
C ARG A 222 24.85 -8.21 -5.67
N GLN A 223 24.16 -9.25 -6.11
CA GLN A 223 24.77 -10.38 -6.82
C GLN A 223 24.71 -10.25 -8.35
N GLY A 224 24.15 -9.16 -8.90
CA GLY A 224 23.96 -9.00 -10.35
C GLY A 224 22.99 -10.03 -10.98
N ARG A 225 22.13 -10.68 -10.18
CA ARG A 225 21.24 -11.76 -10.63
C ARG A 225 19.85 -11.21 -10.95
N TRP A 226 19.59 -10.95 -12.23
CA TRP A 226 18.31 -10.40 -12.70
C TRP A 226 17.09 -11.27 -12.35
N LEU A 227 17.22 -12.61 -12.36
CA LEU A 227 16.14 -13.53 -11.97
C LEU A 227 15.71 -13.35 -10.51
N ALA A 228 16.66 -13.12 -9.60
CA ALA A 228 16.35 -12.87 -8.19
C ALA A 228 15.63 -11.52 -8.03
N ARG A 229 16.04 -10.48 -8.78
CA ARG A 229 15.34 -9.20 -8.80
C ARG A 229 13.90 -9.33 -9.32
N ALA A 230 13.70 -10.06 -10.42
CA ALA A 230 12.39 -10.35 -10.98
C ALA A 230 11.51 -11.14 -10.00
N ALA A 231 12.07 -12.15 -9.32
CA ALA A 231 11.37 -12.90 -8.29
C ALA A 231 10.96 -12.01 -7.11
N GLY A 232 11.83 -11.09 -6.66
CA GLY A 232 11.51 -10.13 -5.61
C GLY A 232 10.36 -9.19 -5.98
N LEU A 233 10.35 -8.66 -7.22
CA LEU A 233 9.25 -7.84 -7.73
C LEU A 233 7.94 -8.62 -7.88
N ALA A 234 8.01 -9.87 -8.36
CA ALA A 234 6.85 -10.75 -8.46
C ALA A 234 6.27 -11.08 -7.07
N LEU A 235 7.14 -11.38 -6.10
CA LEU A 235 6.72 -11.62 -4.71
C LEU A 235 6.05 -10.39 -4.11
N GLN A 236 6.51 -9.18 -4.47
CA GLN A 236 5.86 -7.94 -4.06
C GLN A 236 4.45 -7.79 -4.62
N ALA A 237 4.24 -8.18 -5.88
CA ALA A 237 2.91 -8.19 -6.49
C ALA A 237 2.00 -9.23 -5.83
N PHE A 238 2.50 -10.44 -5.55
CA PHE A 238 1.74 -11.47 -4.84
C PHE A 238 1.37 -11.04 -3.42
N ALA A 239 2.29 -10.41 -2.69
CA ALA A 239 2.03 -9.84 -1.38
C ALA A 239 0.90 -8.80 -1.42
N ALA A 240 0.93 -7.88 -2.40
CA ALA A 240 -0.11 -6.89 -2.59
C ALA A 240 -1.48 -7.52 -2.93
N LEU A 241 -1.53 -8.47 -3.86
CA LEU A 241 -2.77 -9.17 -4.24
C LEU A 241 -3.37 -9.98 -3.08
N SER A 242 -2.52 -10.69 -2.34
CA SER A 242 -2.91 -11.42 -1.13
C SER A 242 -3.52 -10.46 -0.10
N PHE A 243 -2.93 -9.27 0.10
CA PHE A 243 -3.45 -8.30 1.04
C PHE A 243 -4.81 -7.74 0.58
N LEU A 244 -4.92 -7.38 -0.70
CA LEU A 244 -6.15 -6.86 -1.29
C LEU A 244 -7.32 -7.84 -1.16
N SER A 245 -7.07 -9.15 -1.20
CA SER A 245 -8.10 -10.18 -0.97
C SER A 245 -8.72 -10.17 0.44
N THR A 246 -8.11 -9.43 1.38
CA THR A 246 -8.58 -9.30 2.77
C THR A 246 -9.23 -7.97 3.10
N VAL A 247 -9.26 -7.02 2.16
CA VAL A 247 -9.73 -5.64 2.41
C VAL A 247 -11.22 -5.59 2.77
N ASP A 248 -12.03 -6.48 2.21
CA ASP A 248 -13.47 -6.56 2.50
C ASP A 248 -13.78 -7.18 3.87
N ARG A 249 -12.76 -7.75 4.55
CA ARG A 249 -12.94 -8.34 5.89
C ARG A 249 -12.88 -7.24 6.94
N ILE A 250 -14.03 -6.72 7.30
CA ILE A 250 -14.19 -5.83 8.44
C ILE A 250 -13.83 -6.61 9.71
N SER A 251 -12.89 -6.08 10.51
CA SER A 251 -12.46 -6.71 11.76
C SER A 251 -12.24 -5.65 12.83
N ALA A 252 -12.61 -5.97 14.08
CA ALA A 252 -12.26 -5.14 15.21
C ALA A 252 -10.74 -5.13 15.44
N ALA A 253 -10.20 -3.95 15.74
CA ALA A 253 -8.79 -3.75 16.05
C ALA A 253 -8.68 -2.91 17.32
N ALA A 254 -8.56 -3.60 18.47
CA ALA A 254 -8.46 -2.95 19.77
C ALA A 254 -7.13 -2.20 19.96
N TRP A 255 -6.04 -2.69 19.35
CA TRP A 255 -4.70 -2.14 19.53
C TRP A 255 -4.33 -1.16 18.41
N PRO A 256 -4.01 0.12 18.74
CA PRO A 256 -3.54 1.09 17.76
C PRO A 256 -2.21 0.64 17.15
N LEU A 257 -2.06 0.77 15.83
CA LEU A 257 -0.85 0.43 15.04
C LEU A 257 -0.43 -1.06 15.07
N ALA A 258 -0.75 -1.80 16.13
CA ALA A 258 -0.46 -3.22 16.29
C ALA A 258 -1.61 -4.10 15.79
N ASN A 259 -2.14 -3.79 14.60
CA ASN A 259 -3.17 -4.58 13.95
C ASN A 259 -2.69 -5.12 12.59
N PRO A 260 -3.21 -6.29 12.15
CA PRO A 260 -2.72 -6.95 10.94
C PRO A 260 -2.88 -6.09 9.67
N SER A 261 -3.95 -5.29 9.60
CA SER A 261 -4.22 -4.41 8.46
C SER A 261 -3.17 -3.30 8.34
N PHE A 262 -2.86 -2.63 9.45
CA PHE A 262 -1.83 -1.59 9.48
C PHE A 262 -0.44 -2.18 9.19
N ILE A 263 -0.04 -3.25 9.87
CA ILE A 263 1.30 -3.85 9.73
C ILE A 263 1.50 -4.36 8.30
N GLY A 264 0.53 -5.08 7.73
CA GLY A 264 0.59 -5.58 6.36
C GLY A 264 0.76 -4.45 5.33
N ALA A 265 -0.08 -3.42 5.40
CA ALA A 265 0.00 -2.27 4.51
C ALA A 265 1.30 -1.46 4.72
N ALA A 266 1.75 -1.29 5.96
CA ALA A 266 3.00 -0.58 6.27
C ALA A 266 4.25 -1.34 5.77
N MET A 267 4.28 -2.67 5.87
CA MET A 267 5.36 -3.49 5.32
C MET A 267 5.37 -3.45 3.78
N LEU A 268 4.20 -3.53 3.14
CA LEU A 268 4.07 -3.34 1.69
C LEU A 268 4.58 -1.96 1.25
N ALA A 269 4.22 -0.91 2.00
CA ALA A 269 4.69 0.46 1.77
C ALA A 269 6.21 0.55 1.87
N GLY A 270 6.78 0.08 2.98
CA GLY A 270 8.22 0.12 3.23
C GLY A 270 9.02 -0.65 2.19
N ALA A 271 8.57 -1.85 1.84
CA ALA A 271 9.20 -2.68 0.81
C ALA A 271 9.12 -2.03 -0.59
N ALA A 272 7.98 -1.48 -0.99
CA ALA A 272 7.85 -0.79 -2.28
C ALA A 272 8.72 0.48 -2.34
N LEU A 273 8.79 1.27 -1.26
CA LEU A 273 9.68 2.44 -1.15
C LEU A 273 11.16 2.04 -1.18
N ALA A 274 11.54 0.94 -0.52
CA ALA A 274 12.91 0.43 -0.54
C ALA A 274 13.32 -0.06 -1.93
N ILE A 275 12.47 -0.82 -2.60
CA ILE A 275 12.70 -1.28 -3.98
C ILE A 275 12.78 -0.08 -4.92
N SER A 276 11.90 0.91 -4.79
CA SER A 276 11.96 2.15 -5.58
C SER A 276 13.29 2.90 -5.36
N TRP A 277 13.75 2.99 -4.11
CA TRP A 277 15.03 3.60 -3.77
C TRP A 277 16.20 2.86 -4.43
N TRP A 278 16.20 1.52 -4.42
CA TRP A 278 17.27 0.75 -5.03
C TRP A 278 17.21 0.75 -6.57
N SER A 279 16.03 0.71 -7.18
CA SER A 279 15.89 0.67 -8.64
C SER A 279 16.14 2.01 -9.34
N ARG A 280 16.30 3.11 -8.58
CA ARG A 280 16.53 4.45 -9.13
C ARG A 280 17.93 4.64 -9.74
N GLU A 281 18.91 3.84 -9.33
CA GLU A 281 20.29 3.94 -9.80
C GLU A 281 20.47 3.10 -11.07
N LYS A 282 21.04 3.70 -12.12
CA LYS A 282 21.37 2.97 -13.34
C LYS A 282 22.54 2.02 -13.07
N GLU A 283 22.35 0.76 -13.37
CA GLU A 283 23.40 -0.25 -13.27
C GLU A 283 24.37 -0.11 -14.45
N GLU A 284 25.68 -0.16 -14.19
CA GLU A 284 26.70 -0.14 -15.24
C GLU A 284 26.62 -1.43 -16.06
N ALA A 285 26.45 -1.29 -17.38
CA ALA A 285 26.17 -2.40 -18.29
C ALA A 285 27.37 -3.34 -18.56
N GLN A 286 28.48 -3.20 -17.85
CA GLN A 286 29.70 -3.94 -18.15
C GLN A 286 29.58 -5.41 -17.71
N GLY A 287 29.61 -6.32 -18.69
CA GLY A 287 29.66 -7.77 -18.47
C GLY A 287 28.31 -8.48 -18.26
N GLN A 288 27.17 -7.79 -18.37
CA GLN A 288 25.84 -8.38 -18.15
C GLN A 288 25.17 -8.89 -19.44
N SER A 289 24.36 -9.95 -19.33
CA SER A 289 23.55 -10.48 -20.43
C SER A 289 22.57 -9.43 -20.98
N ARG A 290 22.24 -9.48 -22.29
CA ARG A 290 21.27 -8.59 -22.95
C ARG A 290 19.92 -8.54 -22.22
N LEU A 291 19.47 -9.67 -21.67
CA LEU A 291 18.22 -9.75 -20.91
C LEU A 291 18.30 -8.99 -19.58
N ALA A 292 19.44 -9.04 -18.89
CA ALA A 292 19.66 -8.31 -17.64
C ALA A 292 19.66 -6.79 -17.87
N VAL A 293 20.30 -6.33 -18.96
CA VAL A 293 20.30 -4.91 -19.35
C VAL A 293 18.89 -4.44 -19.74
N GLY A 294 18.13 -5.26 -20.48
CA GLY A 294 16.73 -4.96 -20.82
C GLY A 294 15.85 -4.86 -19.58
N PHE A 295 16.00 -5.79 -18.64
CA PHE A 295 15.26 -5.80 -17.37
C PHE A 295 15.60 -4.57 -16.51
N GLY A 296 16.88 -4.20 -16.38
CA GLY A 296 17.29 -3.02 -15.62
C GLY A 296 16.68 -1.71 -16.14
N LYS A 297 16.44 -1.58 -17.46
CA LYS A 297 15.71 -0.42 -18.01
C LYS A 297 14.25 -0.39 -17.55
N ILE A 298 13.59 -1.55 -17.53
CA ILE A 298 12.21 -1.69 -17.04
C ILE A 298 12.16 -1.35 -15.54
N GLU A 299 13.08 -1.89 -14.73
CA GLU A 299 13.17 -1.60 -13.30
C GLU A 299 13.32 -0.10 -13.02
N HIS A 300 14.22 0.56 -13.75
CA HIS A 300 14.43 1.99 -13.61
C HIS A 300 13.18 2.79 -14.01
N GLY A 301 12.49 2.38 -15.08
CA GLY A 301 11.21 2.95 -15.49
C GLY A 301 10.07 2.72 -14.47
N LEU A 302 10.10 1.61 -13.74
CA LEU A 302 9.14 1.28 -12.68
C LEU A 302 9.44 1.99 -11.35
N SER A 303 10.66 2.49 -11.13
CA SER A 303 11.06 3.15 -9.87
C SER A 303 10.08 4.26 -9.42
N PRO A 304 9.65 5.20 -10.29
CA PRO A 304 8.66 6.21 -9.92
C PRO A 304 7.29 5.65 -9.57
N LEU A 305 6.86 4.59 -10.29
CA LEU A 305 5.59 3.92 -10.02
C LEU A 305 5.62 3.20 -8.67
N LEU A 306 6.71 2.50 -8.37
CA LEU A 306 6.91 1.81 -7.09
C LEU A 306 6.96 2.80 -5.91
N PHE A 307 7.51 4.00 -6.12
CA PHE A 307 7.44 5.06 -5.12
C PHE A 307 5.99 5.43 -4.80
N TRP A 308 5.17 5.68 -5.83
CA TRP A 308 3.76 6.02 -5.64
C TRP A 308 2.95 4.86 -5.06
N ILE A 309 3.21 3.62 -5.49
CA ILE A 309 2.61 2.42 -4.87
C ILE A 309 2.95 2.37 -3.38
N GLY A 310 4.22 2.58 -3.02
CA GLY A 310 4.65 2.62 -1.63
C GLY A 310 4.01 3.76 -0.83
N PHE A 311 3.94 4.96 -1.41
CA PHE A 311 3.26 6.10 -0.81
C PHE A 311 1.77 5.83 -0.59
N LEU A 312 1.08 5.26 -1.58
CA LEU A 312 -0.35 4.94 -1.48
C LEU A 312 -0.63 3.82 -0.47
N TRP A 313 0.25 2.80 -0.37
CA TRP A 313 0.16 1.80 0.70
C TRP A 313 0.34 2.42 2.09
N LEU A 314 1.26 3.39 2.24
CA LEU A 314 1.41 4.13 3.49
C LEU A 314 0.13 4.92 3.82
N GLN A 315 -0.47 5.59 2.83
CA GLN A 315 -1.74 6.29 3.02
C GLN A 315 -2.88 5.32 3.35
N PHE A 316 -2.92 4.14 2.72
CA PHE A 316 -3.88 3.09 3.02
C PHE A 316 -3.74 2.59 4.46
N ALA A 317 -2.52 2.34 4.93
CA ALA A 317 -2.25 1.95 6.32
C ALA A 317 -2.73 3.00 7.32
N LEU A 318 -2.36 4.27 7.10
CA LEU A 318 -2.73 5.38 7.99
C LEU A 318 -4.24 5.66 7.98
N ARG A 319 -4.89 5.56 6.81
CA ARG A 319 -6.34 5.67 6.68
C ARG A 319 -7.06 4.53 7.41
N GLY A 320 -6.57 3.30 7.25
CA GLY A 320 -7.11 2.12 7.95
C GLY A 320 -7.00 2.26 9.47
N GLU A 321 -5.88 2.77 9.98
CA GLU A 321 -5.68 3.05 11.39
C GLU A 321 -6.62 4.16 11.91
N ALA A 322 -6.78 5.26 11.16
CA ALA A 322 -7.72 6.33 11.51
C ALA A 322 -9.18 5.87 11.46
N GLY A 323 -9.49 4.89 10.61
CA GLY A 323 -10.82 4.28 10.46
C GLY A 323 -11.06 3.03 11.30
N ARG A 324 -10.20 2.72 12.27
CA ARG A 324 -10.30 1.47 13.05
C ARG A 324 -11.64 1.35 13.79
N LEU A 325 -12.14 0.12 13.85
CA LEU A 325 -13.36 -0.25 14.55
C LEU A 325 -13.03 -1.02 15.83
N THR A 326 -13.81 -0.83 16.87
CA THR A 326 -13.80 -1.62 18.11
C THR A 326 -15.17 -2.24 18.32
N THR A 327 -15.25 -3.29 19.13
CA THR A 327 -16.53 -3.83 19.60
C THR A 327 -17.00 -3.05 20.82
N ASP A 328 -18.27 -2.66 20.84
CA ASP A 328 -18.92 -2.10 22.05
C ASP A 328 -19.34 -3.21 23.04
N ALA A 329 -20.03 -2.83 24.12
CA ALA A 329 -20.50 -3.75 25.15
C ALA A 329 -21.59 -4.72 24.66
N GLN A 330 -22.23 -4.41 23.53
CA GLN A 330 -23.28 -5.18 22.88
C GLN A 330 -22.72 -6.13 21.80
N GLY A 331 -21.44 -5.99 21.46
CA GLY A 331 -20.76 -6.75 20.43
C GLY A 331 -20.83 -6.12 19.04
N ASP A 332 -21.38 -4.91 18.92
CA ASP A 332 -21.49 -4.18 17.67
C ASP A 332 -20.19 -3.47 17.32
N LEU A 333 -19.88 -3.42 16.02
CA LEU A 333 -18.68 -2.76 15.51
C LEU A 333 -18.92 -1.25 15.45
N VAL A 334 -18.23 -0.51 16.31
CA VAL A 334 -18.30 0.95 16.38
C VAL A 334 -16.96 1.59 16.03
N PRO A 335 -16.94 2.74 15.33
CA PRO A 335 -15.70 3.45 15.04
C PRO A 335 -15.06 4.00 16.30
N VAL A 336 -13.73 3.82 16.44
CA VAL A 336 -13.00 4.32 17.61
C VAL A 336 -12.90 5.84 17.60
N LEU A 337 -12.86 6.45 16.41
CA LEU A 337 -12.73 7.89 16.22
C LEU A 337 -13.96 8.45 15.50
N ASN A 338 -14.38 9.64 15.94
CA ASN A 338 -15.43 10.38 15.26
C ASN A 338 -15.03 10.71 13.82
N GLU A 339 -16.03 11.00 12.99
CA GLU A 339 -15.84 11.22 11.56
C GLU A 339 -14.92 12.42 11.27
N HIS A 340 -15.13 13.55 11.96
CA HIS A 340 -14.29 14.74 11.77
C HIS A 340 -12.82 14.49 12.12
N LEU A 341 -12.51 13.92 13.29
CA LEU A 341 -11.13 13.62 13.70
C LEU A 341 -10.47 12.62 12.73
N ARG A 342 -11.24 11.65 12.22
CA ARG A 342 -10.76 10.73 11.20
C ARG A 342 -10.33 11.48 9.93
N THR A 343 -11.15 12.40 9.44
CA THR A 343 -10.81 13.24 8.28
C THR A 343 -9.58 14.12 8.54
N HIS A 344 -9.50 14.76 9.71
CA HIS A 344 -8.33 15.55 10.10
C HIS A 344 -7.04 14.71 10.20
N LEU A 345 -7.12 13.49 10.75
CA LEU A 345 -5.99 12.57 10.80
C LEU A 345 -5.58 12.07 9.41
N GLN A 346 -6.53 11.84 8.51
CA GLN A 346 -6.22 11.48 7.12
C GLN A 346 -5.54 12.64 6.37
N LEU A 347 -5.98 13.87 6.58
CA LEU A 347 -5.30 15.07 6.07
C LEU A 347 -3.88 15.20 6.62
N LEU A 348 -3.71 15.03 7.94
CA LEU A 348 -2.39 15.03 8.58
C LEU A 348 -1.51 13.89 8.07
N ALA A 349 -2.06 12.71 7.83
CA ALA A 349 -1.34 11.58 7.25
C ALA A 349 -0.82 11.93 5.84
N TRP A 350 -1.68 12.49 4.98
CA TRP A 350 -1.31 12.85 3.62
C TRP A 350 -0.27 13.97 3.57
N VAL A 351 -0.58 15.11 4.19
CA VAL A 351 0.29 16.29 4.19
C VAL A 351 1.55 16.04 5.02
N GLY A 352 1.44 15.32 6.13
CA GLY A 352 2.57 14.91 6.97
C GLY A 352 3.52 13.97 6.27
N SER A 353 3.01 12.97 5.55
CA SER A 353 3.86 12.06 4.76
C SER A 353 4.52 12.78 3.60
N ALA A 354 3.79 13.64 2.87
CA ALA A 354 4.36 14.49 1.83
C ALA A 354 5.44 15.43 2.38
N PHE A 355 5.20 16.01 3.56
CA PHE A 355 6.16 16.86 4.26
C PHE A 355 7.38 16.06 4.74
N ALA A 356 7.23 14.85 5.27
CA ALA A 356 8.39 14.04 5.62
C ALA A 356 9.24 13.68 4.39
N LEU A 357 8.58 13.29 3.29
CA LEU A 357 9.24 12.82 2.07
C LEU A 357 9.89 13.95 1.26
N HIS A 358 9.34 15.16 1.24
CA HIS A 358 9.96 16.27 0.47
C HIS A 358 11.37 16.60 0.95
N HIS A 359 11.68 16.37 2.23
CA HIS A 359 13.02 16.54 2.78
C HIS A 359 14.06 15.63 2.09
N LEU A 360 13.64 14.45 1.62
CA LEU A 360 14.49 13.51 0.90
C LEU A 360 14.79 13.97 -0.54
N ALA A 361 13.97 14.87 -1.09
CA ALA A 361 14.10 15.39 -2.44
C ALA A 361 14.90 16.70 -2.53
N LEU A 362 15.30 17.29 -1.40
CA LEU A 362 15.98 18.60 -1.39
C LEU A 362 17.35 18.55 -2.08
N PRO A 363 17.70 19.54 -2.93
CA PRO A 363 18.96 19.54 -3.70
C PRO A 363 20.23 19.53 -2.83
N HIS A 364 20.16 19.99 -1.59
CA HIS A 364 21.31 20.03 -0.67
C HIS A 364 21.65 18.67 -0.05
N ARG A 365 20.81 17.63 -0.24
CA ARG A 365 21.15 16.26 0.17
C ARG A 365 22.24 15.72 -0.75
N THR A 366 23.15 14.93 -0.17
CA THR A 366 24.18 14.23 -0.94
C THR A 366 23.58 13.25 -1.95
N TRP A 367 22.45 12.62 -1.61
CA TRP A 367 21.78 11.59 -2.43
C TRP A 367 20.28 11.93 -2.58
N PRO A 368 19.94 12.97 -3.37
CA PRO A 368 18.57 13.47 -3.46
C PRO A 368 17.65 12.45 -4.15
N TRP A 369 16.42 12.33 -3.64
CA TRP A 369 15.39 11.47 -4.21
C TRP A 369 14.28 12.33 -4.80
N ALA A 370 14.49 12.83 -6.02
CA ALA A 370 13.62 13.83 -6.65
C ALA A 370 12.12 13.42 -6.68
N ILE A 371 11.81 12.13 -6.88
CA ILE A 371 10.43 11.64 -6.89
C ILE A 371 9.71 11.83 -5.54
N ALA A 372 10.46 11.89 -4.44
CA ALA A 372 9.91 12.09 -3.09
C ALA A 372 9.29 13.48 -2.87
N ALA A 373 9.53 14.44 -3.77
CA ALA A 373 8.84 15.73 -3.78
C ALA A 373 7.44 15.65 -4.40
N THR A 374 7.14 14.64 -5.22
CA THR A 374 5.90 14.59 -6.00
C THR A 374 4.61 14.49 -5.18
N PRO A 375 4.57 13.87 -3.99
CA PRO A 375 3.40 13.95 -3.12
C PRO A 375 3.06 15.37 -2.68
N ALA A 376 4.03 16.29 -2.60
CA ALA A 376 3.76 17.68 -2.27
C ALA A 376 2.93 18.39 -3.36
N TRP A 377 2.96 17.90 -4.62
CA TRP A 377 2.18 18.46 -5.71
C TRP A 377 0.68 18.26 -5.54
N THR A 378 0.27 17.23 -4.79
CA THR A 378 -1.14 16.87 -4.57
C THR A 378 -1.71 17.49 -3.29
N VAL A 379 -0.88 18.10 -2.43
CA VAL A 379 -1.31 18.66 -1.15
C VAL A 379 -2.37 19.75 -1.34
N MET A 380 -2.16 20.69 -2.25
CA MET A 380 -3.10 21.78 -2.50
C MET A 380 -4.48 21.30 -3.00
N PRO A 381 -4.58 20.43 -4.03
CA PRO A 381 -5.88 19.93 -4.44
C PRO A 381 -6.58 19.10 -3.35
N VAL A 382 -5.84 18.31 -2.55
CA VAL A 382 -6.42 17.59 -1.41
C VAL A 382 -7.01 18.55 -0.37
N LEU A 383 -6.26 19.58 0.05
CA LEU A 383 -6.75 20.58 1.01
C LEU A 383 -7.96 21.36 0.46
N LEU A 384 -7.96 21.69 -0.84
CA LEU A 384 -9.07 22.39 -1.46
C LEU A 384 -10.33 21.52 -1.55
N LEU A 385 -10.20 20.25 -1.91
CA LEU A 385 -11.33 19.32 -1.96
C LEU A 385 -11.97 19.15 -0.58
N GLU A 386 -11.18 19.04 0.48
CA GLU A 386 -11.71 18.96 1.85
C GLU A 386 -12.38 20.26 2.30
N ALA A 387 -11.79 21.42 1.98
CA ALA A 387 -12.41 22.71 2.28
C ALA A 387 -13.73 22.93 1.49
N LEU A 388 -13.79 22.47 0.24
CA LEU A 388 -15.01 22.48 -0.58
C LEU A 388 -16.06 21.53 0.01
N HIS A 389 -15.67 20.33 0.41
CA HIS A 389 -16.58 19.36 1.02
C HIS A 389 -17.21 19.91 2.31
N GLY A 390 -16.42 20.53 3.19
CA GLY A 390 -16.95 21.22 4.37
C GLY A 390 -17.90 22.38 4.01
N ALA A 391 -17.57 23.16 2.98
CA ALA A 391 -18.45 24.24 2.51
C ALA A 391 -19.79 23.70 1.96
N PHE A 392 -19.81 22.56 1.26
CA PHE A 392 -21.04 21.96 0.71
C PHE A 392 -21.92 21.30 1.77
N THR A 393 -21.32 20.67 2.76
CA THR A 393 -22.04 20.00 3.85
C THR A 393 -22.51 20.96 4.93
N MET A 394 -22.10 22.24 4.87
CA MET A 394 -22.29 23.25 5.92
C MET A 394 -21.66 22.86 7.27
N ASP A 395 -20.81 21.83 7.29
CA ASP A 395 -19.99 21.47 8.44
C ASP A 395 -18.72 22.31 8.45
N HIS A 396 -18.44 22.96 9.57
CA HIS A 396 -17.24 23.79 9.67
C HIS A 396 -16.01 22.95 9.94
N VAL A 397 -14.97 23.11 9.11
CA VAL A 397 -13.74 22.31 9.16
C VAL A 397 -12.91 22.46 10.46
N PHE A 398 -13.31 23.36 11.36
CA PHE A 398 -12.64 23.67 12.63
C PHE A 398 -13.16 22.86 13.85
N VAL A 399 -14.16 21.99 13.70
CA VAL A 399 -14.60 21.04 14.76
C VAL A 399 -13.50 20.03 15.10
N ALA A 400 -13.60 19.34 16.24
CA ALA A 400 -12.79 18.16 16.57
C ALA A 400 -11.26 18.37 16.49
N GLY A 401 -10.79 19.56 16.86
CA GLY A 401 -9.36 19.93 16.80
C GLY A 401 -8.91 20.54 15.48
N GLY A 402 -9.80 20.74 14.51
CA GLY A 402 -9.52 21.38 13.22
C GLY A 402 -8.86 22.76 13.34
N TRP A 403 -9.14 23.51 14.41
CA TRP A 403 -8.48 24.79 14.70
C TRP A 403 -6.96 24.69 14.94
N LEU A 404 -6.44 23.52 15.34
CA LEU A 404 -5.00 23.24 15.39
C LEU A 404 -4.49 22.62 14.08
N VAL A 405 -5.28 21.69 13.53
CA VAL A 405 -4.88 20.90 12.36
C VAL A 405 -4.72 21.77 11.12
N TRP A 406 -5.69 22.64 10.80
CA TRP A 406 -5.64 23.45 9.59
C TRP A 406 -4.47 24.43 9.54
N PRO A 407 -4.17 25.21 10.60
CA PRO A 407 -2.96 26.05 10.62
C PRO A 407 -1.68 25.24 10.43
N LEU A 408 -1.58 24.05 11.03
CA LEU A 408 -0.43 23.17 10.85
C LEU A 408 -0.30 22.69 9.40
N LEU A 409 -1.41 22.22 8.79
CA LEU A 409 -1.44 21.80 7.39
C LEU A 409 -1.03 22.93 6.44
N LEU A 410 -1.52 24.15 6.67
CA LEU A 410 -1.18 25.33 5.89
C LEU A 410 0.30 25.72 6.05
N ALA A 411 0.84 25.65 7.27
CA ALA A 411 2.26 25.92 7.53
C ALA A 411 3.16 24.91 6.80
N MET A 412 2.84 23.62 6.90
CA MET A 412 3.55 22.56 6.20
C MET A 412 3.47 22.74 4.68
N HIS A 413 2.28 23.05 4.16
CA HIS A 413 2.07 23.34 2.74
C HIS A 413 2.88 24.54 2.26
N ALA A 414 2.87 25.66 3.00
CA ALA A 414 3.62 26.86 2.65
C ALA A 414 5.15 26.62 2.65
N VAL A 415 5.65 25.85 3.62
CA VAL A 415 7.08 25.46 3.67
C VAL A 415 7.45 24.59 2.47
N MET A 416 6.63 23.60 2.11
CA MET A 416 6.86 22.78 0.92
C MET A 416 6.82 23.62 -0.36
N LEU A 417 5.83 24.50 -0.48
CA LEU A 417 5.66 25.38 -1.64
C LEU A 417 6.91 26.24 -1.85
N ARG A 418 7.38 26.93 -0.79
CA ARG A 418 8.58 27.77 -0.84
C ARG A 418 9.84 27.02 -1.24
N ARG A 419 9.94 25.73 -0.92
CA ARG A 419 11.11 24.90 -1.21
C ARG A 419 11.06 24.25 -2.60
N LEU A 420 9.86 24.05 -3.15
CA LEU A 420 9.65 23.24 -4.35
C LEU A 420 9.20 24.05 -5.57
N ASP A 421 8.66 25.25 -5.38
CA ASP A 421 8.12 26.09 -6.46
C ASP A 421 9.18 26.61 -7.47
N GLY A 422 10.47 26.41 -7.18
CA GLY A 422 11.59 26.58 -8.11
C GLY A 422 11.85 25.38 -9.02
N GLY A 423 11.27 24.23 -8.71
CA GLY A 423 11.49 22.96 -9.38
C GLY A 423 10.43 22.58 -10.41
N ARG A 424 10.56 21.37 -10.96
CA ARG A 424 9.55 20.79 -11.87
C ARG A 424 8.35 20.24 -11.08
N PRO A 425 7.14 20.23 -11.66
CA PRO A 425 6.78 20.79 -12.97
C PRO A 425 6.49 22.29 -12.89
N ALA A 426 7.24 23.09 -13.65
CA ALA A 426 7.10 24.55 -13.70
C ALA A 426 5.66 25.07 -13.99
N PRO A 427 4.87 24.49 -14.91
CA PRO A 427 3.53 25.01 -15.21
C PRO A 427 2.50 24.72 -14.11
N TRP A 428 2.79 23.81 -13.16
CA TRP A 428 1.86 23.45 -12.10
C TRP A 428 1.83 24.48 -10.97
N TRP A 429 2.98 25.05 -10.61
CA TRP A 429 3.10 25.93 -9.45
C TRP A 429 2.20 27.17 -9.49
N PRO A 430 2.01 27.87 -10.62
CA PRO A 430 1.03 28.96 -10.69
C PRO A 430 -0.38 28.54 -10.26
N TRP A 431 -0.82 27.33 -10.62
CA TRP A 431 -2.11 26.80 -10.21
C TRP A 431 -2.17 26.44 -8.73
N VAL A 432 -1.07 25.92 -8.17
CA VAL A 432 -0.97 25.66 -6.72
C VAL A 432 -1.06 26.96 -5.92
N HIS A 433 -0.35 28.01 -6.35
CA HIS A 433 -0.42 29.34 -5.73
C HIS A 433 -1.81 29.95 -5.85
N ALA A 434 -2.44 29.88 -7.03
CA ALA A 434 -3.78 30.39 -7.24
C ALA A 434 -4.83 29.62 -6.44
N GLY A 435 -4.70 28.29 -6.40
CA GLY A 435 -5.54 27.42 -5.59
C GLY A 435 -5.42 27.68 -4.09
N GLY A 436 -4.24 28.08 -3.61
CA GLY A 436 -4.04 28.52 -2.22
C GLY A 436 -4.89 29.75 -1.87
N VAL A 437 -5.12 30.67 -2.81
CA VAL A 437 -6.03 31.81 -2.61
C VAL A 437 -7.48 31.33 -2.44
N TRP A 438 -7.94 30.44 -3.31
CA TRP A 438 -9.31 29.89 -3.22
C TRP A 438 -9.51 29.08 -1.94
N LEU A 439 -8.49 28.33 -1.52
CA LEU A 439 -8.49 27.65 -0.22
C LEU A 439 -8.68 28.64 0.93
N VAL A 440 -7.96 29.77 0.93
CA VAL A 440 -8.13 30.80 1.97
C VAL A 440 -9.54 31.40 1.96
N VAL A 441 -10.15 31.62 0.80
CA VAL A 441 -11.56 32.07 0.69
C VAL A 441 -12.50 31.06 1.35
N LEU A 442 -12.33 29.77 1.07
CA LEU A 442 -13.18 28.71 1.64
C LEU A 442 -12.98 28.54 3.15
N LEU A 443 -11.74 28.66 3.63
CA LEU A 443 -11.44 28.59 5.07
C LEU A 443 -11.97 29.81 5.83
N ALA A 444 -11.91 31.01 5.24
CA ALA A 444 -12.54 32.20 5.79
C ALA A 444 -14.07 32.04 5.85
N GLY A 445 -14.67 31.48 4.79
CA GLY A 445 -16.09 31.14 4.76
C GLY A 445 -16.48 30.15 5.85
N ASN A 446 -15.69 29.09 6.04
CA ASN A 446 -15.88 28.12 7.12
C ASN A 446 -15.78 28.74 8.51
N ALA A 447 -14.84 29.67 8.72
CA ALA A 447 -14.72 30.39 9.99
C ALA A 447 -15.95 31.27 10.26
N MET A 448 -16.51 31.88 9.21
CA MET A 448 -17.75 32.65 9.30
C MET A 448 -18.97 31.77 9.53
N VAL A 449 -19.08 30.59 8.89
CA VAL A 449 -20.11 29.58 9.17
C VAL A 449 -20.11 29.23 10.66
N PHE A 450 -18.93 28.95 11.22
CA PHE A 450 -18.79 28.68 12.65
C PHE A 450 -19.24 29.87 13.51
N ALA A 451 -18.82 31.09 13.18
CA ALA A 451 -19.20 32.30 13.92
C ALA A 451 -20.71 32.54 13.88
N ILE A 452 -21.35 32.36 12.72
CA ILE A 452 -22.79 32.52 12.52
C ILE A 452 -23.59 31.46 13.23
N GLY A 453 -23.13 30.20 13.19
CA GLY A 453 -23.75 29.12 13.95
C GLY A 453 -23.70 29.37 15.45
N ARG A 454 -22.55 29.82 15.97
CA ARG A 454 -22.38 30.17 17.39
C ARG A 454 -23.23 31.37 17.81
N ALA A 455 -23.45 32.33 16.91
CA ALA A 455 -24.26 33.51 17.15
C ALA A 455 -25.78 33.27 16.92
N GLY A 456 -26.18 32.10 16.40
CA GLY A 456 -27.58 31.78 16.12
C GLY A 456 -28.18 32.57 14.96
N LEU A 457 -27.37 32.98 13.98
CA LEU A 457 -27.75 33.93 12.93
C LEU A 457 -28.16 33.27 11.59
N TRP A 458 -28.42 31.96 11.57
CA TRP A 458 -28.73 31.22 10.33
C TRP A 458 -29.97 31.70 9.57
N GLN A 459 -30.97 32.24 10.28
CA GLN A 459 -32.23 32.73 9.70
C GLN A 459 -32.19 34.23 9.37
N THR A 460 -31.00 34.76 9.08
CA THR A 460 -30.79 36.20 8.86
C THR A 460 -29.88 36.45 7.66
N ALA A 461 -29.85 37.70 7.19
CA ALA A 461 -28.97 38.14 6.11
C ALA A 461 -27.47 37.97 6.43
N TRP A 462 -27.08 37.79 7.69
CA TRP A 462 -25.70 37.49 8.04
C TRP A 462 -25.23 36.17 7.41
N ALA A 463 -26.10 35.16 7.38
CA ALA A 463 -25.77 33.85 6.81
C ALA A 463 -25.70 33.88 5.28
N THR A 464 -26.52 34.70 4.63
CA THR A 464 -26.58 34.78 3.16
C THR A 464 -25.34 35.42 2.55
N VAL A 465 -24.61 36.24 3.32
CA VAL A 465 -23.42 36.98 2.84
C VAL A 465 -22.08 36.29 3.14
N ILE A 466 -22.06 35.11 3.77
CA ILE A 466 -20.81 34.43 4.22
C ILE A 466 -19.75 34.35 3.11
N LEU A 467 -20.10 33.72 1.98
CA LEU A 467 -19.16 33.51 0.88
C LEU A 467 -18.82 34.82 0.17
N LEU A 468 -19.78 35.74 0.07
CA LEU A 468 -19.57 37.06 -0.53
C LEU A 468 -18.54 37.86 0.26
N VAL A 469 -18.70 37.96 1.58
CA VAL A 469 -17.77 38.66 2.47
C VAL A 469 -16.41 37.98 2.45
N SER A 470 -16.34 36.65 2.55
CA SER A 470 -15.09 35.89 2.50
C SER A 470 -14.30 36.17 1.22
N GLY A 471 -14.97 36.08 0.06
CA GLY A 471 -14.35 36.36 -1.23
C GLY A 471 -13.93 37.82 -1.37
N THR A 472 -14.75 38.75 -0.88
CA THR A 472 -14.49 40.19 -0.89
C THR A 472 -13.27 40.56 -0.06
N LEU A 473 -13.12 40.01 1.15
CA LEU A 473 -11.96 40.26 2.01
C LEU A 473 -10.65 39.82 1.36
N VAL A 474 -10.65 38.63 0.74
CA VAL A 474 -9.48 38.12 0.02
C VAL A 474 -9.21 38.93 -1.25
N LEU A 475 -10.24 39.34 -1.99
CA LEU A 475 -10.09 40.19 -3.17
C LEU A 475 -9.52 41.57 -2.81
N LEU A 476 -9.97 42.20 -1.73
CA LEU A 476 -9.42 43.45 -1.21
C LEU A 476 -7.95 43.30 -0.80
N LEU A 477 -7.58 42.17 -0.18
CA LEU A 477 -6.19 41.85 0.12
C LEU A 477 -5.34 41.77 -1.15
N LEU A 478 -5.84 41.09 -2.19
CA LEU A 478 -5.19 40.98 -3.50
C LEU A 478 -5.14 42.31 -4.25
N ALA A 479 -6.11 43.22 -4.04
CA ALA A 479 -6.21 44.53 -4.66
C ALA A 479 -5.27 45.60 -4.07
N ARG A 480 -4.37 45.22 -3.15
CA ARG A 480 -3.41 46.14 -2.52
C ARG A 480 -2.49 46.78 -3.57
N ARG A 481 -2.48 48.11 -3.63
CA ARG A 481 -1.71 48.92 -4.59
C ARG A 481 -0.24 48.48 -4.72
N ARG A 482 0.45 48.28 -3.59
CA ARG A 482 1.87 47.87 -3.53
C ARG A 482 2.17 46.59 -4.32
N TRP A 483 1.21 45.67 -4.45
CA TRP A 483 1.42 44.39 -5.15
C TRP A 483 1.39 44.54 -6.67
N PHE A 484 0.69 45.55 -7.19
CA PHE A 484 0.64 45.84 -8.62
C PHE A 484 1.78 46.76 -9.10
N GLU A 485 2.39 47.53 -8.20
CA GLU A 485 3.55 48.40 -8.52
C GLU A 485 4.84 47.59 -8.78
N GLY A 486 4.91 46.34 -8.31
CA GLY A 486 6.02 45.42 -8.62
C GLY A 486 7.34 45.70 -7.88
N VAL A 487 7.43 46.79 -7.11
CA VAL A 487 8.66 47.18 -6.41
C VAL A 487 8.78 46.44 -5.07
N GLY A 488 9.92 45.78 -4.84
CA GLY A 488 10.26 45.18 -3.54
C GLY A 488 9.40 43.98 -3.14
N LEU A 489 8.77 43.29 -4.11
CA LEU A 489 7.99 42.09 -3.84
C LEU A 489 8.88 40.99 -3.24
N ARG A 490 8.35 40.30 -2.23
CA ARG A 490 8.97 39.12 -1.63
C ARG A 490 8.20 37.87 -2.03
N TRP A 491 8.81 36.71 -1.78
CA TRP A 491 8.13 35.43 -1.91
C TRP A 491 6.74 35.45 -1.23
N PRO A 492 5.67 35.00 -1.90
CA PRO A 492 5.64 34.33 -3.22
C PRO A 492 5.40 35.26 -4.43
N LEU A 493 5.19 36.56 -4.22
CA LEU A 493 4.76 37.49 -5.26
C LEU A 493 5.87 37.90 -6.23
N ASP A 494 7.12 37.87 -5.78
CA ASP A 494 8.31 38.11 -6.62
C ASP A 494 8.33 37.24 -7.90
N ARG A 495 7.88 35.99 -7.78
CA ARG A 495 7.88 35.00 -8.87
C ARG A 495 6.49 34.71 -9.40
N PHE A 496 5.46 34.79 -8.54
CA PHE A 496 4.10 34.35 -8.87
C PHE A 496 3.06 35.48 -8.83
N ALA A 497 3.44 36.76 -8.95
CA ALA A 497 2.50 37.88 -9.00
C ALA A 497 1.32 37.65 -9.94
N ARG A 498 1.57 37.14 -11.16
CA ARG A 498 0.50 36.81 -12.13
C ARG A 498 -0.45 35.71 -11.62
N ALA A 499 0.04 34.73 -10.86
CA ALA A 499 -0.79 33.68 -10.30
C ALA A 499 -1.78 34.25 -9.26
N TYR A 500 -1.31 35.13 -8.38
CA TYR A 500 -2.14 35.73 -7.33
C TYR A 500 -3.06 36.82 -7.87
N LEU A 501 -2.50 37.79 -8.60
CA LEU A 501 -3.19 39.03 -8.97
C LEU A 501 -4.07 38.90 -10.23
N TRP A 502 -3.87 37.83 -11.01
CA TRP A 502 -4.65 37.55 -12.20
C TRP A 502 -5.30 36.16 -12.15
N LEU A 503 -4.51 35.08 -12.15
CA LEU A 503 -5.04 33.71 -12.28
C LEU A 503 -6.03 33.37 -11.15
N ALA A 504 -5.73 33.76 -9.92
CA ALA A 504 -6.59 33.55 -8.76
C ALA A 504 -7.66 34.65 -8.62
N ALA A 505 -7.26 35.91 -8.78
CA ALA A 505 -8.11 37.06 -8.53
C ALA A 505 -9.22 37.24 -9.58
N ALA A 506 -9.00 36.88 -10.84
CA ALA A 506 -10.02 37.08 -11.88
C ALA A 506 -11.26 36.17 -11.71
N PRO A 507 -11.14 34.84 -11.52
CA PRO A 507 -12.27 34.01 -11.16
C PRO A 507 -12.92 34.44 -9.85
N LEU A 508 -12.12 34.86 -8.86
CA LEU A 508 -12.63 35.36 -7.59
C LEU A 508 -13.45 36.65 -7.76
N ALA A 509 -12.96 37.62 -8.53
CA ALA A 509 -13.67 38.87 -8.81
C ALA A 509 -14.97 38.63 -9.57
N LEU A 510 -14.97 37.68 -10.52
CA LEU A 510 -16.20 37.25 -11.19
C LEU A 510 -17.19 36.62 -10.20
N ALA A 511 -16.73 35.69 -9.35
CA ALA A 511 -17.57 35.06 -8.34
C ALA A 511 -18.11 36.06 -7.31
N VAL A 512 -17.30 37.06 -6.91
CA VAL A 512 -17.72 38.15 -6.00
C VAL A 512 -18.73 39.07 -6.69
N ALA A 513 -18.55 39.42 -7.96
CA ALA A 513 -19.51 40.25 -8.70
C ALA A 513 -20.86 39.54 -8.93
N LEU A 514 -20.82 38.26 -9.32
CA LEU A 514 -22.03 37.45 -9.49
C LEU A 514 -22.69 37.15 -8.14
N GLY A 515 -21.91 36.87 -7.10
CA GLY A 515 -22.39 36.69 -5.73
C GLY A 515 -23.03 37.96 -5.19
N ALA A 516 -22.46 39.14 -5.47
CA ALA A 516 -23.06 40.43 -5.11
C ALA A 516 -24.41 40.63 -5.81
N LEU A 517 -24.51 40.30 -7.11
CA LEU A 517 -25.77 40.35 -7.85
C LEU A 517 -26.81 39.40 -7.25
N LEU A 518 -26.43 38.14 -7.00
CA LEU A 518 -27.31 37.12 -6.43
C LEU A 518 -27.81 37.54 -5.04
N VAL A 519 -26.91 37.95 -4.16
CA VAL A 519 -27.24 38.42 -2.81
C VAL A 519 -28.12 39.67 -2.87
N ALA A 520 -27.83 40.61 -3.78
CA ALA A 520 -28.63 41.81 -3.94
C ALA A 520 -30.08 41.53 -4.34
N VAL A 521 -30.33 40.46 -5.11
CA VAL A 521 -31.68 40.10 -5.59
C VAL A 521 -32.39 39.12 -4.65
N ALA A 522 -31.67 38.16 -4.05
CA ALA A 522 -32.28 37.08 -3.28
C ALA A 522 -32.43 37.39 -1.77
N SER A 523 -31.58 38.25 -1.20
CA SER A 523 -31.56 38.51 0.23
C SER A 523 -32.55 39.61 0.63
N ASP A 524 -33.44 39.28 1.57
CA ASP A 524 -34.43 40.21 2.16
C ASP A 524 -33.79 41.30 3.04
N GLY A 525 -32.52 41.16 3.39
CA GLY A 525 -31.78 42.13 4.22
C GLY A 525 -32.12 42.05 5.72
N ASN A 526 -32.72 40.96 6.19
CA ASN A 526 -33.05 40.76 7.61
C ASN A 526 -31.79 40.81 8.51
N ALA A 527 -31.59 41.93 9.19
CA ALA A 527 -30.37 42.25 9.93
C ALA A 527 -30.37 41.82 11.42
N ARG A 528 -31.39 41.07 11.87
CA ARG A 528 -31.53 40.69 13.29
C ARG A 528 -30.22 40.13 13.87
N PRO A 529 -29.87 40.50 15.12
CA PRO A 529 -30.64 41.28 16.09
C PRO A 529 -30.62 42.80 15.86
N LEU A 530 -29.87 43.30 14.87
CA LEU A 530 -29.82 44.73 14.56
C LEU A 530 -31.08 45.16 13.79
N PRO A 531 -31.50 46.44 13.91
CA PRO A 531 -32.56 46.99 13.08
C PRO A 531 -32.12 47.03 11.61
N TYR A 532 -33.09 46.89 10.70
CA TYR A 532 -32.85 47.16 9.29
C TYR A 532 -32.60 48.66 9.11
N VAL A 533 -31.40 48.99 8.65
CA VAL A 533 -31.04 50.35 8.21
C VAL A 533 -30.60 50.24 6.75
N PRO A 534 -31.21 50.99 5.82
CA PRO A 534 -30.82 50.97 4.41
C PRO A 534 -29.33 51.28 4.27
N LEU A 535 -28.63 50.59 3.35
CA LEU A 535 -27.18 50.72 3.11
C LEU A 535 -26.25 50.21 4.23
N LEU A 536 -26.73 50.07 5.47
CA LEU A 536 -25.94 49.63 6.62
C LEU A 536 -26.26 48.21 7.10
N ASN A 537 -27.32 47.59 6.58
CA ASN A 537 -27.61 46.19 6.83
C ASN A 537 -26.55 45.27 6.18
N PRO A 538 -26.43 44.01 6.64
CA PRO A 538 -25.39 43.09 6.19
C PRO A 538 -25.38 42.86 4.67
N THR A 539 -26.57 42.80 4.04
CA THR A 539 -26.72 42.59 2.60
C THR A 539 -26.18 43.78 1.82
N ASP A 540 -26.72 44.97 2.05
CA ASP A 540 -26.34 46.17 1.29
C ASP A 540 -24.87 46.51 1.45
N LEU A 541 -24.37 46.45 2.69
CA LEU A 541 -22.97 46.74 2.99
C LEU A 541 -22.04 45.74 2.29
N SER A 542 -22.35 44.44 2.36
CA SER A 542 -21.52 43.41 1.73
C SER A 542 -21.52 43.54 0.21
N VAL A 543 -22.66 43.82 -0.41
CA VAL A 543 -22.79 44.04 -1.85
C VAL A 543 -22.02 45.29 -2.28
N ALA A 544 -22.14 46.40 -1.56
CA ALA A 544 -21.43 47.63 -1.87
C ALA A 544 -19.90 47.45 -1.81
N VAL A 545 -19.40 46.82 -0.73
CA VAL A 545 -17.97 46.56 -0.54
C VAL A 545 -17.46 45.54 -1.57
N ALA A 546 -18.24 44.52 -1.93
CA ALA A 546 -17.92 43.54 -2.96
C ALA A 546 -17.73 44.20 -4.34
N LEU A 547 -18.67 45.04 -4.75
CA LEU A 547 -18.60 45.75 -6.04
C LEU A 547 -17.46 46.76 -6.06
N ALA A 548 -17.21 47.46 -4.95
CA ALA A 548 -16.05 48.33 -4.79
C ALA A 548 -14.73 47.56 -4.88
N ALA A 549 -14.64 46.36 -4.28
CA ALA A 549 -13.47 45.50 -4.36
C ALA A 549 -13.19 45.03 -5.80
N CYS A 550 -14.23 44.63 -6.54
CA CYS A 550 -14.12 44.27 -7.95
C CYS A 550 -13.65 45.45 -8.81
N ALA A 551 -14.24 46.64 -8.61
CA ALA A 551 -13.84 47.84 -9.32
C ALA A 551 -12.39 48.24 -9.01
N LEU A 552 -12.01 48.22 -7.73
CA LEU A 552 -10.65 48.52 -7.29
C LEU A 552 -9.64 47.55 -7.91
N TRP A 553 -9.88 46.25 -7.82
CA TRP A 553 -9.02 45.24 -8.44
C TRP A 553 -8.88 45.47 -9.96
N LEU A 554 -9.99 45.73 -10.66
CA LEU A 554 -9.99 45.94 -12.11
C LEU A 554 -9.20 47.19 -12.50
N VAL A 555 -9.34 48.30 -11.75
CA VAL A 555 -8.54 49.52 -11.97
C VAL A 555 -7.07 49.24 -11.76
N ARG A 556 -6.69 48.59 -10.65
CA ARG A 556 -5.30 48.23 -10.36
C ARG A 556 -4.70 47.32 -11.42
N LEU A 557 -5.45 46.33 -11.90
CA LEU A 557 -5.02 45.41 -12.94
C LEU A 557 -4.71 46.16 -14.25
N ARG A 558 -5.56 47.12 -14.63
CA ARG A 558 -5.40 47.92 -15.85
C ARG A 558 -4.21 48.87 -15.82
N GLU A 559 -3.97 49.48 -14.66
CA GLU A 559 -2.83 50.37 -14.43
C GLU A 559 -1.52 49.60 -14.29
N SER A 560 -1.58 48.29 -14.00
CA SER A 560 -0.39 47.48 -13.76
C SER A 560 0.36 47.08 -15.04
N PRO A 561 1.68 46.87 -14.95
CA PRO A 561 2.47 46.29 -16.03
C PRO A 561 2.28 44.77 -16.19
N LEU A 562 1.35 44.14 -15.44
CA LEU A 562 1.17 42.69 -15.46
C LEU A 562 0.69 42.19 -16.84
N PRO A 563 1.22 41.06 -17.33
CA PRO A 563 0.79 40.48 -18.60
C PRO A 563 -0.59 39.82 -18.46
N VAL A 564 -1.62 40.52 -18.93
CA VAL A 564 -3.02 40.10 -18.94
C VAL A 564 -3.62 40.18 -20.33
N PRO A 565 -4.70 39.42 -20.64
CA PRO A 565 -5.37 39.52 -21.93
C PRO A 565 -5.85 40.95 -22.23
N PRO A 566 -5.70 41.44 -23.47
CA PRO A 566 -6.06 42.81 -23.83
C PRO A 566 -7.55 43.12 -23.61
N ALA A 567 -8.41 42.10 -23.69
CA ALA A 567 -9.84 42.20 -23.41
C ALA A 567 -10.14 42.76 -21.99
N MET A 568 -9.27 42.56 -21.01
CA MET A 568 -9.46 43.08 -19.65
C MET A 568 -9.29 44.59 -19.53
N ARG A 569 -8.66 45.22 -20.53
CA ARG A 569 -8.52 46.67 -20.63
C ARG A 569 -9.71 47.35 -21.32
N LEU A 570 -10.66 46.58 -21.86
CA LEU A 570 -11.86 47.11 -22.51
C LEU A 570 -12.82 47.73 -21.50
N ARG A 571 -13.49 48.83 -21.89
CA ARG A 571 -14.50 49.51 -21.04
C ARG A 571 -15.69 48.62 -20.67
N GLY A 572 -15.97 47.57 -21.46
CA GLY A 572 -17.10 46.65 -21.24
C GLY A 572 -17.19 46.07 -19.82
N TRP A 573 -16.06 45.72 -19.19
CA TRP A 573 -16.07 45.19 -17.81
C TRP A 573 -16.48 46.23 -16.76
N LEU A 574 -16.18 47.51 -16.96
CA LEU A 574 -16.68 48.57 -16.08
C LEU A 574 -18.17 48.81 -16.28
N LEU A 575 -18.66 48.72 -17.52
CA LEU A 575 -20.08 48.82 -17.82
C LEU A 575 -20.86 47.64 -17.22
N ALA A 576 -20.31 46.43 -17.26
CA ALA A 576 -20.90 45.26 -16.61
C ALA A 576 -20.99 45.44 -15.08
N LEU A 577 -19.93 45.93 -14.43
CA LEU A 577 -19.97 46.26 -13.01
C LEU A 577 -20.98 47.38 -12.71
N ALA A 578 -21.05 48.43 -13.54
CA ALA A 578 -22.03 49.51 -13.39
C ALA A 578 -23.48 49.00 -13.53
N ALA A 579 -23.74 48.04 -14.41
CA ALA A 579 -25.04 47.39 -14.53
C ALA A 579 -25.41 46.61 -13.26
N ILE A 580 -24.46 45.89 -12.65
CA ILE A 580 -24.69 45.20 -11.36
C ILE A 580 -24.94 46.22 -10.24
N VAL A 581 -24.18 47.33 -10.19
CA VAL A 581 -24.39 48.42 -9.24
C VAL A 581 -25.79 49.02 -9.40
N PHE A 582 -26.25 49.23 -10.64
CA PHE A 582 -27.60 49.72 -10.92
C PHE A 582 -28.66 48.76 -10.33
N VAL A 583 -28.54 47.45 -10.58
CA VAL A 583 -29.45 46.46 -9.98
C VAL A 583 -29.39 46.53 -8.47
N ALA A 584 -28.20 46.53 -7.87
CA ALA A 584 -28.01 46.56 -6.42
C ALA A 584 -28.66 47.80 -5.77
N ILE A 585 -28.52 48.99 -6.36
CA ILE A 585 -29.15 50.21 -5.85
C ILE A 585 -30.68 50.11 -5.92
N ASN A 586 -31.24 49.56 -6.99
CA ASN A 586 -32.68 49.36 -7.10
C ASN A 586 -33.19 48.36 -6.06
N THR A 587 -32.45 47.29 -5.77
CA THR A 587 -32.88 46.32 -4.74
C THR A 587 -32.79 46.87 -3.31
N VAL A 588 -31.95 47.87 -3.03
CA VAL A 588 -32.02 48.62 -1.76
C VAL A 588 -33.39 49.26 -1.59
N TRP A 589 -33.93 49.85 -2.65
CA TRP A 589 -35.26 50.48 -2.64
C TRP A 589 -36.37 49.45 -2.44
N LEU A 590 -36.25 48.27 -3.06
CA LEU A 590 -37.17 47.15 -2.84
C LEU A 590 -37.11 46.65 -1.38
N ARG A 591 -35.92 46.55 -0.77
CA ARG A 591 -35.80 46.18 0.65
C ARG A 591 -36.38 47.24 1.57
N VAL A 592 -36.25 48.53 1.24
CA VAL A 592 -36.94 49.62 1.96
C VAL A 592 -38.45 49.43 1.90
N ALA A 593 -39.01 49.14 0.72
CA ALA A 593 -40.42 48.82 0.56
C ALA A 593 -40.85 47.61 1.41
N HIS A 594 -40.05 46.55 1.42
CA HIS A 594 -40.29 45.36 2.21
C HIS A 594 -40.33 45.64 3.73
N HIS A 595 -39.28 46.27 4.28
CA HIS A 595 -39.14 46.47 5.72
C HIS A 595 -40.00 47.59 6.30
N PHE A 596 -40.24 48.69 5.55
CA PHE A 596 -40.97 49.84 6.06
C PHE A 596 -42.43 49.91 5.60
N PHE A 597 -42.80 49.26 4.50
CA PHE A 597 -44.13 49.35 3.91
C PHE A 597 -44.87 48.00 3.81
N GLY A 598 -44.29 46.91 4.32
CA GLY A 598 -44.95 45.60 4.43
C GLY A 598 -45.17 44.89 3.09
N VAL A 599 -44.45 45.28 2.04
CA VAL A 599 -44.48 44.60 0.74
C VAL A 599 -43.78 43.25 0.87
N ALA A 600 -44.36 42.16 0.33
CA ALA A 600 -43.69 40.86 0.33
C ALA A 600 -42.36 40.92 -0.46
N TRP A 601 -41.32 40.25 0.05
CA TRP A 601 -40.02 40.18 -0.59
C TRP A 601 -40.05 39.28 -1.83
#